data_AF-A0AA45TUK3-F1
#
_entry.id   AF-A0AA45TUK3-F1
#
_cell.length_a   1.000
_cell.length_b   1.000
_cell.length_c   1.000
_cell.angle_alpha   90.00
_cell.angle_beta   90.00
_cell.angle_gamma   90.00
#
_symmetry.space_group_name_H-M   'P 1'
#
loop_
_entity.id
_entity.type
_entity.pdbx_description
1 polymer ?
#
loop_
_entity_poly.entity_id
_entity_poly.type
_entity_poly.pdbx_seq_one_letter_code
_entity_poly.pdbx_strand_id
1 'polypeptide(L)'
;MLLLGGIGVCALAIVGAVRSLDTHEQVLFVNALDTSVTVTAGGEQFSLSANDHRVRQMPVGPLDVDVRSGAATLAHETVYVTDEGGLFVYNLLGAAPLYMATVRYSRDDAPGTTAPESAPLVLAGTPFLRAGHIDYMLTEPPKRLSMRKEDGRSTTRMHLGQVPGGWATSYGWLMTNHHTAKAARLAEELARALPETPGAQNAAVVARMVLARDEGLLASLAATRERRDAQPDSVDAQRAWMYNMRRAGRTDEVRAYYQSEVERHPDSLVMAVMLARVEAEPAGTARLEALVRNHPGELLPRRALAVRYARQQRWADALPLLDAIEQGDPDYSRYQDTHAEVLVALGRRAEAARRLSERLLQAGAEKDPPDLDDVLLYAKLVGHASQDGKENAAMRQLVAWAQKDQPEGLVTRWLSASLGQPPDAEAPSSAQDDAVETAARLMLALAEEPEFAARASTHVDFFGFRHVGSEAGMLLAAEFERLGDAALAARTLDISGVELGYGELQDVLRGKLPVESLTATLDWGERAALRLVLARQLDARGQDSKVAYARVKKEVLLPGAVSIAIEHWTRPKPSGAVAGDTLP
;
A
#
# COMPACT_ATOMS: atom_id res chain seq x y z
N MET A 1 -60.34 54.50 -12.11
CA MET A 1 -60.29 55.38 -13.30
C MET A 1 -58.92 56.04 -13.28
N LEU A 2 -57.97 55.61 -14.14
CA LEU A 2 -57.59 56.26 -15.43
C LEU A 2 -57.03 57.68 -15.19
N LEU A 3 -55.82 58.11 -15.58
CA LEU A 3 -54.78 57.72 -16.56
C LEU A 3 -53.41 58.17 -15.99
N LEU A 4 -52.28 57.46 -16.11
CA LEU A 4 -51.36 57.27 -17.26
C LEU A 4 -50.62 58.53 -17.78
N GLY A 5 -49.28 58.49 -17.72
CA GLY A 5 -48.31 59.31 -18.46
C GLY A 5 -47.46 60.22 -17.55
N GLY A 6 -46.13 60.23 -17.55
CA GLY A 6 -45.11 59.55 -18.32
C GLY A 6 -43.73 60.12 -17.92
N ILE A 7 -42.70 59.26 -17.96
CA ILE A 7 -41.28 59.56 -18.16
C ILE A 7 -40.66 60.60 -17.19
N GLY A 8 -40.25 60.10 -16.02
CA GLY A 8 -39.23 60.73 -15.18
C GLY A 8 -37.93 59.95 -15.31
N VAL A 9 -37.02 60.46 -16.15
CA VAL A 9 -35.60 60.08 -16.16
C VAL A 9 -35.01 60.48 -14.82
N CYS A 10 -35.06 59.59 -13.84
CA CYS A 10 -34.26 59.70 -12.64
C CYS A 10 -32.93 59.01 -12.89
N ALA A 11 -31.97 59.83 -13.35
CA ALA A 11 -30.55 59.61 -13.15
C ALA A 11 -30.28 59.46 -11.65
N LEU A 12 -30.46 58.25 -11.13
CA LEU A 12 -29.85 57.83 -9.87
C LEU A 12 -28.46 57.34 -10.23
N ALA A 13 -27.53 58.27 -10.05
CA ALA A 13 -26.10 58.05 -10.01
C ALA A 13 -25.79 56.85 -9.12
N ILE A 14 -25.58 55.68 -9.73
CA ILE A 14 -24.72 54.64 -9.18
C ILE A 14 -23.30 55.18 -9.33
N VAL A 15 -22.95 56.14 -8.48
CA VAL A 15 -21.56 56.39 -8.07
C VAL A 15 -21.29 55.37 -6.96
N GLY A 16 -21.42 54.09 -7.32
CA GLY A 16 -20.61 53.05 -6.70
C GLY A 16 -19.31 53.08 -7.48
N ALA A 17 -18.41 54.01 -7.14
CA ALA A 17 -17.02 53.94 -7.55
C ALA A 17 -16.56 52.49 -7.22
N VAL A 18 -16.29 51.60 -8.17
CA VAL A 18 -15.31 51.72 -9.27
C VAL A 18 -14.04 52.45 -8.81
N ARG A 19 -13.68 52.22 -7.55
CA ARG A 19 -12.31 51.91 -7.16
C ARG A 19 -12.34 50.47 -6.67
N SER A 20 -12.52 49.53 -7.60
CA SER A 20 -11.70 48.33 -7.52
C SER A 20 -10.28 48.89 -7.53
N LEU A 21 -9.64 48.95 -6.37
CA LEU A 21 -8.19 49.05 -6.39
C LEU A 21 -7.77 47.87 -7.25
N ASP A 22 -7.03 48.11 -8.33
CA ASP A 22 -6.37 47.06 -9.11
C ASP A 22 -5.28 46.43 -8.23
N THR A 23 -5.69 45.84 -7.11
CA THR A 23 -4.84 45.09 -6.20
C THR A 23 -4.48 43.82 -6.92
N HIS A 24 -3.19 43.69 -7.19
CA HIS A 24 -2.60 42.49 -7.73
C HIS A 24 -1.75 41.83 -6.66
N GLU A 25 -1.77 40.50 -6.63
CA GLU A 25 -0.93 39.70 -5.77
C GLU A 25 -0.03 38.80 -6.62
N GLN A 26 1.07 38.35 -6.02
CA GLN A 26 1.99 37.45 -6.70
C GLN A 26 1.44 36.02 -6.70
N VAL A 27 1.30 35.44 -7.90
CA VAL A 27 1.00 34.02 -8.08
C VAL A 27 2.20 33.36 -8.76
N LEU A 28 2.80 32.38 -8.07
CA LEU A 28 3.80 31.48 -8.61
C LEU A 28 3.09 30.30 -9.27
N PHE A 29 3.21 30.19 -10.58
CA PHE A 29 2.75 29.02 -11.35
C PHE A 29 3.90 28.02 -11.48
N VAL A 30 3.67 26.77 -11.12
CA VAL A 30 4.69 25.71 -11.15
C VAL A 30 4.22 24.56 -12.03
N ASN A 31 5.03 24.17 -13.02
CA ASN A 31 4.81 22.99 -13.86
C ASN A 31 5.86 21.92 -13.53
N ALA A 32 5.45 20.85 -12.85
CA ALA A 32 6.31 19.70 -12.56
C ALA A 32 5.99 18.47 -13.43
N LEU A 33 5.37 18.69 -14.58
CA LEU A 33 5.12 17.69 -15.59
C LEU A 33 6.30 17.59 -16.56
N ASP A 34 6.40 16.46 -17.25
CA ASP A 34 7.44 16.18 -18.25
C ASP A 34 7.17 16.85 -19.60
N THR A 35 6.09 17.61 -19.70
CA THR A 35 5.66 18.32 -20.92
C THR A 35 5.52 19.81 -20.66
N SER A 36 5.63 20.59 -21.73
CA SER A 36 5.34 22.02 -21.68
C SER A 36 3.83 22.27 -21.66
N VAL A 37 3.43 23.36 -21.01
CA VAL A 37 2.03 23.75 -20.85
C VAL A 37 1.82 25.21 -21.18
N THR A 38 0.61 25.54 -21.60
CA THR A 38 0.13 26.90 -21.79
C THR A 38 -0.91 27.20 -20.74
N VAL A 39 -0.67 28.25 -19.95
CA VAL A 39 -1.54 28.74 -18.89
C VAL A 39 -2.23 30.00 -19.38
N THR A 40 -3.54 30.07 -19.19
CA THR A 40 -4.34 31.28 -19.36
C THR A 40 -4.95 31.63 -18.00
N ALA A 41 -4.61 32.79 -17.46
CA ALA A 41 -5.07 33.25 -16.15
C ALA A 41 -5.16 34.77 -16.11
N GLY A 42 -6.24 35.32 -15.56
CA GLY A 42 -6.38 36.77 -15.38
C GLY A 42 -6.35 37.57 -16.68
N GLY A 43 -6.74 36.96 -17.80
CA GLY A 43 -6.66 37.55 -19.14
C GLY A 43 -5.28 37.50 -19.79
N GLU A 44 -4.27 36.96 -19.11
CA GLU A 44 -2.93 36.71 -19.68
C GLU A 44 -2.78 35.27 -20.14
N GLN A 45 -1.96 35.06 -21.18
CA GLN A 45 -1.56 33.74 -21.65
C GLN A 45 -0.04 33.62 -21.68
N PHE A 46 0.51 32.55 -21.11
CA PHE A 46 1.95 32.29 -21.08
C PHE A 46 2.25 30.79 -21.08
N SER A 47 3.48 30.44 -21.47
CA SER A 47 3.94 29.05 -21.47
C SER A 47 4.90 28.78 -20.31
N LEU A 48 4.84 27.57 -19.77
CA LEU A 48 5.81 27.00 -18.84
C LEU A 48 6.44 25.77 -19.49
N SER A 49 7.77 25.70 -19.50
CA SER A 49 8.46 24.51 -19.97
C SER A 49 8.26 23.34 -18.99
N ALA A 50 8.68 22.13 -19.36
CA ALA A 50 8.70 21.01 -18.43
C ALA A 50 9.58 21.34 -17.21
N ASN A 51 9.09 21.04 -16.00
CA ASN A 51 9.77 21.33 -14.72
C ASN A 51 10.13 22.81 -14.49
N ASP A 52 9.38 23.74 -15.10
CA ASP A 52 9.59 25.18 -15.05
C ASP A 52 8.59 25.88 -14.11
N HIS A 53 8.89 27.11 -13.72
CA HIS A 53 8.00 27.92 -12.89
C HIS A 53 8.05 29.40 -13.26
N ARG A 54 6.98 30.13 -12.94
CA ARG A 54 6.91 31.56 -13.25
C ARG A 54 6.01 32.34 -12.31
N VAL A 55 6.49 33.49 -11.87
CA VAL A 55 5.70 34.44 -11.09
C VAL A 55 4.95 35.39 -12.02
N ARG A 56 3.71 35.69 -11.67
CA ARG A 56 2.86 36.70 -12.30
C ARG A 56 2.12 37.53 -11.26
N GLN A 57 1.75 38.74 -11.66
CA GLN A 57 0.85 39.60 -10.90
C GLN A 57 -0.57 39.28 -11.35
N MET A 58 -1.43 38.83 -10.44
CA MET A 58 -2.80 38.43 -10.75
C MET A 58 -3.77 39.28 -9.94
N PRO A 59 -4.94 39.63 -10.49
CA PRO A 59 -5.93 40.42 -9.78
C PRO A 59 -6.43 39.67 -8.54
N VAL A 60 -6.65 40.42 -7.46
CA VAL A 60 -7.37 39.92 -6.27
C VAL A 60 -8.82 39.60 -6.67
N GLY A 61 -9.33 38.47 -6.19
CA GLY A 61 -10.67 37.96 -6.46
C GLY A 61 -10.65 36.56 -7.09
N PRO A 62 -11.77 36.12 -7.68
CA PRO A 62 -11.83 34.88 -8.43
C PRO A 62 -10.94 34.98 -9.68
N LEU A 63 -10.06 34.00 -9.85
CA LEU A 63 -9.12 33.88 -10.94
C LEU A 63 -9.40 32.55 -11.66
N ASP A 64 -9.94 32.63 -12.87
CA ASP A 64 -10.07 31.47 -13.74
C ASP A 64 -8.69 31.11 -14.30
N VAL A 65 -8.30 29.85 -14.12
CA VAL A 65 -7.03 29.29 -14.59
C VAL A 65 -7.32 28.13 -15.53
N ASP A 66 -6.89 28.32 -16.77
CA ASP A 66 -6.98 27.35 -17.85
C ASP A 66 -5.58 26.86 -18.21
N VAL A 67 -5.34 25.55 -18.10
CA VAL A 67 -4.05 24.96 -18.43
C VAL A 67 -4.20 23.89 -19.50
N ARG A 68 -3.39 24.01 -20.56
CA ARG A 68 -3.42 23.12 -21.73
C ARG A 68 -2.03 22.58 -22.04
N SER A 69 -1.97 21.34 -22.54
CA SER A 69 -0.79 20.81 -23.23
C SER A 69 -1.21 20.41 -24.64
N GLY A 70 -0.81 21.22 -25.63
CA GLY A 70 -1.32 21.10 -26.99
C GLY A 70 -2.84 21.22 -27.05
N ALA A 71 -3.52 20.17 -27.53
CA ALA A 71 -4.98 20.11 -27.60
C ALA A 71 -5.65 19.62 -26.31
N ALA A 72 -4.90 19.01 -25.38
CA ALA A 72 -5.43 18.48 -24.14
C ALA A 72 -5.64 19.58 -23.09
N THR A 73 -6.78 19.55 -22.40
CA THR A 73 -7.05 20.42 -21.25
C THR A 73 -6.60 19.69 -19.99
N LEU A 74 -5.61 20.23 -19.30
CA LEU A 74 -5.07 19.66 -18.07
C LEU A 74 -5.92 20.08 -16.86
N ALA A 75 -6.18 21.38 -16.74
CA ALA A 75 -6.97 21.97 -15.66
C ALA A 75 -7.84 23.11 -16.21
N HIS A 76 -9.03 23.23 -15.63
CA HIS A 76 -9.92 24.39 -15.76
C HIS A 76 -10.57 24.60 -14.40
N GLU A 77 -10.11 25.60 -13.66
CA GLU A 77 -10.56 25.84 -12.29
C GLU A 77 -10.57 27.33 -11.96
N THR A 78 -11.45 27.71 -11.04
CA THR A 78 -11.48 29.05 -10.47
C THR A 78 -10.83 29.01 -9.09
N VAL A 79 -9.69 29.69 -8.94
CA VAL A 79 -9.02 29.88 -7.64
C VAL A 79 -9.35 31.25 -7.08
N TYR A 80 -9.13 31.47 -5.79
CA TYR A 80 -9.45 32.76 -5.15
C TYR A 80 -8.20 33.41 -4.57
N VAL A 81 -7.82 34.56 -5.13
CA VAL A 81 -6.68 35.37 -4.69
C VAL A 81 -7.19 36.42 -3.71
N THR A 82 -6.68 36.43 -2.48
CA THR A 82 -7.10 37.37 -1.41
C THR A 82 -6.16 38.56 -1.31
N ASP A 83 -6.63 39.71 -0.81
CA ASP A 83 -5.85 40.94 -0.58
C ASP A 83 -4.98 40.91 0.69
N GLU A 84 -4.85 39.76 1.34
CA GLU A 84 -4.08 39.60 2.58
C GLU A 84 -2.55 39.70 2.36
N GLY A 85 -2.08 39.94 1.13
CA GLY A 85 -0.67 40.03 0.78
C GLY A 85 0.07 38.70 0.76
N GLY A 86 1.15 38.67 -0.01
CA GLY A 86 2.16 37.60 -0.02
C GLY A 86 2.20 36.84 -1.34
N LEU A 87 2.68 35.59 -1.28
CA LEU A 87 2.76 34.70 -2.42
C LEU A 87 1.61 33.70 -2.40
N PHE A 88 0.93 33.57 -3.53
CA PHE A 88 0.07 32.45 -3.86
C PHE A 88 0.83 31.48 -4.75
N VAL A 89 0.57 30.19 -4.58
CA VAL A 89 1.19 29.15 -5.37
C VAL A 89 0.09 28.41 -6.11
N TYR A 90 0.18 28.42 -7.44
CA TYR A 90 -0.59 27.56 -8.33
C TYR A 90 0.33 26.42 -8.78
N ASN A 91 0.23 25.28 -8.09
CA ASN A 91 0.93 24.05 -8.38
C ASN A 91 0.08 23.24 -9.36
N LEU A 92 0.45 23.18 -10.64
CA LEU A 92 -0.35 22.51 -11.67
C LEU A 92 -0.70 21.06 -11.26
N LEU A 93 -2.01 20.77 -11.13
CA LEU A 93 -2.55 19.48 -10.66
C LEU A 93 -2.06 19.04 -9.25
N GLY A 94 -1.38 19.92 -8.51
CA GLY A 94 -0.65 19.55 -7.31
C GLY A 94 0.60 18.69 -7.59
N ALA A 95 1.09 18.67 -8.84
CA ALA A 95 2.14 17.76 -9.28
C ALA A 95 3.53 18.07 -8.73
N ALA A 96 3.83 19.33 -8.43
CA ALA A 96 5.16 19.71 -7.96
C ALA A 96 5.41 19.28 -6.51
N PRO A 97 6.56 18.64 -6.21
CA PRO A 97 6.92 18.19 -4.87
C PRO A 97 7.47 19.39 -4.07
N LEU A 98 6.58 20.34 -3.82
CA LEU A 98 6.87 21.57 -3.09
C LEU A 98 6.82 21.33 -1.59
N TYR A 99 7.63 22.07 -0.84
CA TYR A 99 7.58 22.09 0.62
C TYR A 99 7.86 23.49 1.16
N MET A 100 7.33 23.78 2.34
CA MET A 100 7.61 24.99 3.10
C MET A 100 8.39 24.64 4.36
N ALA A 101 9.51 25.32 4.59
CA ALA A 101 10.32 25.16 5.79
C ALA A 101 10.68 26.51 6.40
N THR A 102 10.87 26.53 7.72
CA THR A 102 11.41 27.69 8.43
C THR A 102 12.91 27.52 8.61
N VAL A 103 13.69 28.43 8.03
CA VAL A 103 15.14 28.47 8.18
C VAL A 103 15.50 29.41 9.32
N ARG A 104 16.27 28.94 10.30
CA ARG A 104 16.72 29.75 11.44
C ARG A 104 18.19 30.13 11.27
N TYR A 105 18.47 31.42 11.39
CA TYR A 105 19.83 31.94 11.53
C TYR A 105 20.03 32.46 12.95
N SER A 106 21.14 32.09 13.58
CA SER A 106 21.57 32.60 14.89
C SER A 106 22.98 33.16 14.80
N ARG A 107 23.28 34.13 15.66
CA ARG A 107 24.66 34.60 15.82
C ARG A 107 25.53 33.52 16.45
N ASP A 108 26.82 33.54 16.13
CA ASP A 108 27.80 32.57 16.65
C ASP A 108 27.93 32.60 18.19
N ASP A 109 27.52 33.71 18.84
CA ASP A 109 27.55 33.90 20.29
C ASP A 109 26.21 33.58 21.00
N ALA A 110 25.21 33.10 20.27
CA ALA A 110 23.91 32.73 20.85
C ALA A 110 23.99 31.37 21.57
N PRO A 111 23.39 31.23 22.78
CA PRO A 111 23.30 29.93 23.43
C PRO A 111 22.52 28.96 22.54
N GLY A 112 23.05 27.75 22.38
CA GLY A 112 22.45 26.72 21.51
C GLY A 112 20.99 26.49 21.88
N THR A 113 20.08 26.72 20.93
CA THR A 113 18.66 26.42 21.12
C THR A 113 18.44 24.92 20.99
N THR A 114 17.85 24.30 22.01
CA THR A 114 17.41 22.89 22.02
C THR A 114 16.02 22.69 21.42
N ALA A 115 15.39 23.75 20.89
CA ALA A 115 14.07 23.64 20.27
C ALA A 115 14.18 22.86 18.95
N PRO A 116 13.40 21.78 18.78
CA PRO A 116 13.43 20.97 17.57
C PRO A 116 13.06 21.82 16.35
N GLU A 117 13.78 21.59 15.24
CA GLU A 117 13.48 22.22 13.96
C GLU A 117 12.09 21.76 13.49
N SER A 118 11.25 22.69 13.08
CA SER A 118 9.90 22.35 12.62
C SER A 118 9.98 21.56 11.32
N ALA A 119 9.33 20.40 11.27
CA ALA A 119 9.28 19.59 10.07
C ALA A 119 8.72 20.40 8.88
N PRO A 120 9.27 20.26 7.66
CA PRO A 120 8.75 20.93 6.48
C PRO A 120 7.28 20.58 6.22
N LEU A 121 6.48 21.59 5.91
CA LEU A 121 5.11 21.41 5.42
C LEU A 121 5.17 21.01 3.94
N VAL A 122 4.86 19.76 3.63
CA VAL A 122 4.82 19.27 2.24
C VAL A 122 3.52 19.70 1.56
N LEU A 123 3.64 20.19 0.33
CA LEU A 123 2.55 20.76 -0.46
C LEU A 123 2.20 19.91 -1.70
N ALA A 124 2.79 18.73 -1.83
CA ALA A 124 2.44 17.76 -2.87
C ALA A 124 0.92 17.47 -2.87
N GLY A 125 0.33 17.34 -4.07
CA GLY A 125 -1.11 17.11 -4.25
C GLY A 125 -2.01 18.28 -3.85
N THR A 126 -1.45 19.49 -3.66
CA THR A 126 -2.20 20.71 -3.33
C THR A 126 -2.12 21.67 -4.52
N PRO A 127 -3.18 21.81 -5.34
CA PRO A 127 -3.11 22.61 -6.57
C PRO A 127 -2.98 24.11 -6.36
N PHE A 128 -3.60 24.64 -5.30
CA PHE A 128 -3.56 26.07 -5.00
C PHE A 128 -3.49 26.32 -3.50
N LEU A 129 -2.59 27.22 -3.08
CA LEU A 129 -2.51 27.67 -1.69
C LEU A 129 -1.94 29.10 -1.58
N ARG A 130 -2.24 29.76 -0.47
CA ARG A 130 -1.53 30.98 -0.06
C ARG A 130 -0.33 30.60 0.81
N ALA A 131 0.87 30.87 0.32
CA ALA A 131 2.13 30.60 1.02
C ALA A 131 2.56 31.76 1.95
N GLY A 132 1.97 32.94 1.78
CA GLY A 132 2.30 34.12 2.60
C GLY A 132 3.65 34.73 2.23
N HIS A 133 4.39 35.26 3.20
CA HIS A 133 5.71 35.85 2.94
C HIS A 133 6.77 34.75 2.79
N ILE A 134 7.48 34.75 1.65
CA ILE A 134 8.55 33.80 1.33
C ILE A 134 9.85 34.57 1.08
N ASP A 135 10.89 34.25 1.85
CA ASP A 135 12.21 34.86 1.73
C ASP A 135 13.06 34.19 0.66
N TYR A 136 12.96 32.85 0.58
CA TYR A 136 13.65 32.03 -0.40
C TYR A 136 12.62 31.24 -1.20
N MET A 137 12.40 31.62 -2.45
CA MET A 137 11.43 30.98 -3.33
C MET A 137 12.18 30.17 -4.38
N LEU A 138 12.04 28.86 -4.31
CA LEU A 138 12.65 27.87 -5.22
C LEU A 138 14.17 28.06 -5.41
N THR A 139 14.83 28.58 -4.37
CA THR A 139 16.27 28.82 -4.32
C THR A 139 16.77 28.38 -2.96
N GLU A 140 17.88 27.66 -2.96
CA GLU A 140 18.44 27.13 -1.72
C GLU A 140 18.83 28.28 -0.77
N PRO A 141 18.38 28.26 0.49
CA PRO A 141 18.73 29.28 1.47
C PRO A 141 20.24 29.27 1.73
N PRO A 142 20.88 30.43 1.87
CA PRO A 142 22.32 30.49 2.12
C PRO A 142 22.63 29.86 3.48
N LYS A 143 23.77 29.16 3.59
CA LYS A 143 24.22 28.56 4.87
C LYS A 143 24.54 29.59 5.95
N ARG A 144 24.80 30.85 5.56
CA ARG A 144 25.13 31.95 6.47
C ARG A 144 24.43 33.22 5.99
N LEU A 145 23.95 34.01 6.94
CA LEU A 145 23.27 35.28 6.69
C LEU A 145 23.97 36.39 7.47
N SER A 146 24.21 37.53 6.82
CA SER A 146 24.66 38.74 7.53
C SER A 146 23.49 39.33 8.31
N MET A 147 23.51 39.19 9.64
CA MET A 147 22.42 39.64 10.51
C MET A 147 22.48 41.14 10.75
N ARG A 148 21.33 41.83 10.60
CA ARG A 148 21.20 43.25 10.93
C ARG A 148 21.02 43.44 12.44
N LYS A 149 21.12 44.69 12.91
CA LYS A 149 20.86 45.02 14.33
C LYS A 149 19.43 44.67 14.75
N GLU A 150 18.47 44.84 13.84
CA GLU A 150 17.03 44.57 14.00
C GLU A 150 16.67 43.07 14.07
N ASP A 151 17.51 42.19 13.51
CA ASP A 151 17.33 40.73 13.54
C ASP A 151 17.56 40.09 14.92
N GLY A 152 17.97 40.88 15.93
CA GLY A 152 18.22 40.37 17.29
C GLY A 152 19.32 39.29 17.34
N ARG A 153 19.16 38.31 18.24
CA ARG A 153 20.10 37.17 18.42
C ARG A 153 19.83 36.01 17.45
N SER A 154 18.61 35.90 16.94
CA SER A 154 18.19 34.90 15.97
C SER A 154 17.07 35.45 15.10
N THR A 155 17.07 35.09 13.82
CA THR A 155 16.04 35.49 12.87
C THR A 155 15.58 34.28 12.07
N THR A 156 14.30 34.25 11.69
CA THR A 156 13.69 33.18 10.90
C THR A 156 13.36 33.66 9.51
N ARG A 157 13.51 32.79 8.52
CA ARG A 157 13.19 33.03 7.12
C ARG A 157 12.34 31.88 6.59
N MET A 158 11.38 32.17 5.73
CA MET A 158 10.53 31.17 5.11
C MET A 158 11.12 30.73 3.77
N HIS A 159 11.27 29.42 3.59
CA HIS A 159 11.73 28.80 2.36
C HIS A 159 10.60 28.01 1.73
N LEU A 160 10.28 28.32 0.47
CA LEU A 160 9.47 27.46 -0.41
C LEU A 160 10.43 26.71 -1.33
N GLY A 161 10.66 25.43 -1.07
CA GLY A 161 11.56 24.58 -1.83
C GLY A 161 10.83 23.62 -2.77
N GLN A 162 11.57 23.01 -3.68
CA GLN A 162 11.10 21.96 -4.58
C GLN A 162 12.10 20.80 -4.62
N VAL A 163 11.61 19.58 -4.39
CA VAL A 163 12.43 18.36 -4.52
C VAL A 163 12.53 17.97 -6.00
N PRO A 164 13.67 17.43 -6.48
CA PRO A 164 13.75 16.91 -7.84
C PRO A 164 12.82 15.69 -8.07
N GLY A 165 12.54 15.38 -9.35
CA GLY A 165 11.79 14.19 -9.77
C GLY A 165 10.31 14.41 -10.13
N GLY A 166 9.85 15.67 -10.11
CA GLY A 166 8.57 16.08 -10.68
C GLY A 166 7.36 15.42 -10.04
N TRP A 167 6.32 15.16 -10.84
CA TRP A 167 5.07 14.55 -10.38
C TRP A 167 5.25 13.17 -9.73
N ALA A 168 6.21 12.37 -10.20
CA ALA A 168 6.47 11.03 -9.67
C ALA A 168 6.92 11.08 -8.21
N THR A 169 7.75 12.07 -7.84
CA THR A 169 8.15 12.31 -6.44
C THR A 169 6.95 12.69 -5.58
N SER A 170 6.06 13.57 -6.07
CA SER A 170 4.82 13.94 -5.36
C SER A 170 3.91 12.73 -5.16
N TYR A 171 3.68 11.95 -6.22
CA TYR A 171 2.88 10.73 -6.15
C TYR A 171 3.46 9.73 -5.14
N GLY A 172 4.77 9.46 -5.23
CA GLY A 172 5.46 8.55 -4.31
C GLY A 172 5.33 9.00 -2.86
N TRP A 173 5.59 10.28 -2.58
CA TRP A 173 5.44 10.84 -1.24
C TRP A 173 3.99 10.73 -0.73
N LEU A 174 3.00 11.05 -1.56
CA LEU A 174 1.58 10.95 -1.18
C LEU A 174 1.17 9.50 -0.87
N MET A 175 1.65 8.53 -1.64
CA MET A 175 1.38 7.11 -1.38
C MET A 175 2.05 6.63 -0.08
N THR A 176 3.33 6.96 0.13
CA THR A 176 4.07 6.55 1.34
C THR A 176 3.51 7.19 2.62
N ASN A 177 2.95 8.40 2.52
CA ASN A 177 2.38 9.12 3.68
C ASN A 177 0.85 8.97 3.77
N HIS A 178 0.28 7.92 3.15
CA HIS A 178 -1.15 7.57 3.24
C HIS A 178 -2.11 8.70 2.79
N HIS A 179 -1.65 9.62 1.95
CA HIS A 179 -2.47 10.62 1.29
C HIS A 179 -3.08 10.07 -0.01
N THR A 180 -3.60 8.83 0.03
CA THR A 180 -4.04 8.04 -1.12
C THR A 180 -5.06 8.76 -1.99
N ALA A 181 -6.01 9.48 -1.39
CA ALA A 181 -7.02 10.24 -2.14
C ALA A 181 -6.42 11.36 -3.02
N LYS A 182 -5.39 12.04 -2.51
CA LYS A 182 -4.65 13.06 -3.29
C LYS A 182 -3.80 12.40 -4.37
N ALA A 183 -3.13 11.28 -4.05
CA ALA A 183 -2.35 10.51 -5.02
C ALA A 183 -3.21 9.99 -6.18
N ALA A 184 -4.39 9.42 -5.87
CA ALA A 184 -5.34 8.92 -6.85
C ALA A 184 -5.83 10.06 -7.77
N ARG A 185 -6.22 11.21 -7.20
CA ARG A 185 -6.62 12.38 -7.99
C ARG A 185 -5.50 12.84 -8.95
N LEU A 186 -4.30 13.07 -8.43
CA LEU A 186 -3.15 13.50 -9.23
C LEU A 186 -2.89 12.52 -10.38
N ALA A 187 -2.81 11.23 -10.09
CA ALA A 187 -2.48 10.22 -11.08
C ALA A 187 -3.60 10.02 -12.11
N GLU A 188 -4.88 10.08 -11.71
CA GLU A 188 -6.03 9.97 -12.61
C GLU A 188 -6.17 11.18 -13.54
N GLU A 189 -6.00 12.40 -13.00
CA GLU A 189 -6.00 13.62 -13.82
C GLU A 189 -4.85 13.59 -14.83
N LEU A 190 -3.67 13.15 -14.40
CA LEU A 190 -2.52 12.99 -15.28
C LEU A 190 -2.76 11.94 -16.36
N ALA A 191 -3.22 10.73 -16.00
CA ALA A 191 -3.50 9.66 -16.95
C ALA A 191 -4.59 10.03 -17.96
N ARG A 192 -5.62 10.76 -17.52
CA ARG A 192 -6.70 11.25 -18.39
C ARG A 192 -6.23 12.34 -19.34
N ALA A 193 -5.46 13.30 -18.84
CA ALA A 193 -5.08 14.49 -19.61
C ALA A 193 -3.83 14.26 -20.48
N LEU A 194 -2.92 13.38 -20.05
CA LEU A 194 -1.66 13.03 -20.68
C LEU A 194 -1.44 11.50 -20.64
N PRO A 195 -2.21 10.71 -21.43
CA PRO A 195 -2.15 9.25 -21.38
C PRO A 195 -0.77 8.65 -21.77
N GLU A 196 0.02 9.39 -22.55
CA GLU A 196 1.37 9.00 -22.97
C GLU A 196 2.43 9.20 -21.87
N THR A 197 2.09 9.84 -20.74
CA THR A 197 3.04 10.03 -19.64
C THR A 197 3.42 8.67 -19.05
N PRO A 198 4.71 8.27 -19.10
CA PRO A 198 5.14 6.97 -18.61
C PRO A 198 4.73 6.74 -17.16
N GLY A 199 4.06 5.62 -16.90
CA GLY A 199 3.66 5.23 -15.54
C GLY A 199 2.40 5.91 -14.99
N ALA A 200 1.88 6.99 -15.59
CA ALA A 200 0.69 7.69 -15.09
C ALA A 200 -0.54 6.79 -14.99
N GLN A 201 -0.81 6.00 -16.04
CA GLN A 201 -1.91 5.03 -16.04
C GLN A 201 -1.75 3.96 -14.94
N ASN A 202 -0.52 3.48 -14.73
CA ASN A 202 -0.25 2.49 -13.69
C ASN A 202 -0.41 3.10 -12.28
N ALA A 203 0.09 4.32 -12.07
CA ALA A 203 -0.07 5.09 -10.84
C ALA A 203 -1.55 5.33 -10.51
N ALA A 204 -2.35 5.71 -11.51
CA ALA A 204 -3.79 5.90 -11.35
C ALA A 204 -4.50 4.61 -10.92
N VAL A 205 -4.18 3.50 -11.58
CA VAL A 205 -4.73 2.18 -11.24
C VAL A 205 -4.32 1.76 -9.84
N VAL A 206 -3.04 1.88 -9.48
CA VAL A 206 -2.54 1.49 -8.15
C VAL A 206 -3.19 2.33 -7.05
N ALA A 207 -3.16 3.66 -7.17
CA ALA A 207 -3.73 4.54 -6.16
C ALA A 207 -5.25 4.37 -6.03
N ARG A 208 -5.98 4.13 -7.13
CA ARG A 208 -7.41 3.79 -7.07
C ARG A 208 -7.66 2.48 -6.33
N MET A 209 -6.86 1.44 -6.59
CA MET A 209 -7.02 0.15 -5.89
C MET A 209 -6.73 0.29 -4.39
N VAL A 210 -5.72 1.07 -4.01
CA VAL A 210 -5.40 1.34 -2.60
C VAL A 210 -6.52 2.18 -1.95
N LEU A 211 -6.98 3.26 -2.60
CA LEU A 211 -8.07 4.09 -2.07
C LEU A 211 -9.34 3.26 -1.85
N ALA A 212 -9.69 2.43 -2.83
CA ALA A 212 -10.82 1.53 -2.73
C ALA A 212 -10.63 0.46 -1.62
N ARG A 213 -9.40 0.18 -1.20
CA ARG A 213 -9.09 -0.68 -0.05
C ARG A 213 -9.35 0.05 1.26
N ASP A 214 -8.91 1.29 1.36
CA ASP A 214 -9.12 2.16 2.53
C ASP A 214 -10.62 2.46 2.75
N GLU A 215 -11.39 2.59 1.66
CA GLU A 215 -12.85 2.74 1.68
C GLU A 215 -13.60 1.44 2.02
N GLY A 216 -12.93 0.29 1.95
CA GLY A 216 -13.44 -1.02 2.33
C GLY A 216 -13.85 -1.95 1.18
N LEU A 217 -14.23 -3.18 1.53
CA LEU A 217 -14.45 -4.28 0.58
C LEU A 217 -15.43 -3.97 -0.57
N LEU A 218 -16.49 -3.20 -0.33
CA LEU A 218 -17.47 -2.85 -1.38
C LEU A 218 -16.88 -1.91 -2.43
N ALA A 219 -16.11 -0.90 -2.00
CA ALA A 219 -15.40 -0.02 -2.91
C ALA A 219 -14.33 -0.79 -3.70
N SER A 220 -13.57 -1.66 -3.01
CA SER A 220 -12.61 -2.57 -3.64
C SER A 220 -13.24 -3.45 -4.72
N LEU A 221 -14.43 -4.01 -4.47
CA LEU A 221 -15.18 -4.81 -5.44
C LEU A 221 -15.63 -4.00 -6.66
N ALA A 222 -16.14 -2.78 -6.44
CA ALA A 222 -16.57 -1.90 -7.51
C ALA A 222 -15.40 -1.52 -8.42
N ALA A 223 -14.27 -1.13 -7.82
CA ALA A 223 -13.07 -0.72 -8.54
C ALA A 223 -12.43 -1.88 -9.33
N THR A 224 -12.34 -3.08 -8.76
CA THR A 224 -11.81 -4.24 -9.50
C THR A 224 -12.76 -4.74 -10.58
N ARG A 225 -14.07 -4.61 -10.38
CA ARG A 225 -15.07 -4.91 -11.43
C ARG A 225 -14.94 -3.95 -12.61
N GLU A 226 -14.88 -2.65 -12.35
CA GLU A 226 -14.68 -1.62 -13.40
C GLU A 226 -13.42 -1.94 -14.22
N ARG A 227 -12.30 -2.25 -13.53
CA ARG A 227 -11.05 -2.61 -14.20
C ARG A 227 -11.16 -3.88 -15.04
N ARG A 228 -11.82 -4.91 -14.52
CA ARG A 228 -12.07 -6.16 -15.26
C ARG A 228 -12.91 -5.90 -16.51
N ASP A 229 -13.96 -5.10 -16.39
CA ASP A 229 -14.87 -4.80 -17.50
C ASP A 229 -14.18 -3.94 -18.58
N ALA A 230 -13.26 -3.05 -18.18
CA ALA A 230 -12.43 -2.28 -19.10
C ALA A 230 -11.27 -3.09 -19.73
N GLN A 231 -10.83 -4.18 -19.09
CA GLN A 231 -9.70 -5.01 -19.52
C GLN A 231 -10.03 -6.50 -19.39
N PRO A 232 -10.99 -7.02 -20.18
CA PRO A 232 -11.49 -8.40 -20.01
C PRO A 232 -10.42 -9.47 -20.20
N ASP A 233 -9.40 -9.24 -21.04
CA ASP A 233 -8.31 -10.19 -21.27
C ASP A 233 -7.14 -10.04 -20.29
N SER A 234 -7.18 -9.05 -19.38
CA SER A 234 -6.13 -8.82 -18.40
C SER A 234 -6.22 -9.82 -17.25
N VAL A 235 -5.23 -10.71 -17.17
CA VAL A 235 -5.10 -11.71 -16.09
C VAL A 235 -5.11 -11.05 -14.71
N ASP A 236 -4.43 -9.91 -14.56
CA ASP A 236 -4.33 -9.20 -13.28
C ASP A 236 -5.67 -8.53 -12.91
N ALA A 237 -6.41 -7.99 -13.89
CA ALA A 237 -7.75 -7.44 -13.64
C ALA A 237 -8.76 -8.54 -13.23
N GLN A 238 -8.75 -9.66 -13.95
CA GLN A 238 -9.59 -10.83 -13.62
C GLN A 238 -9.28 -11.39 -12.23
N ARG A 239 -7.99 -11.48 -11.89
CA ARG A 239 -7.53 -11.99 -10.58
C ARG A 239 -7.93 -11.06 -9.44
N ALA A 240 -7.73 -9.75 -9.59
CA ALA A 240 -8.10 -8.77 -8.57
C ALA A 240 -9.61 -8.78 -8.27
N TRP A 241 -10.45 -8.90 -9.30
CA TRP A 241 -11.89 -9.03 -9.12
C TRP A 241 -12.28 -10.34 -8.44
N MET A 242 -11.76 -11.49 -8.92
CA MET A 242 -11.98 -12.80 -8.32
C MET A 242 -11.58 -12.82 -6.84
N TYR A 243 -10.42 -12.25 -6.51
CA TYR A 243 -9.89 -12.14 -5.16
C TYR A 243 -10.86 -11.38 -4.24
N ASN A 244 -11.31 -10.19 -4.63
CA ASN A 244 -12.26 -9.42 -3.82
C ASN A 244 -13.64 -10.10 -3.70
N MET A 245 -14.08 -10.81 -4.74
CA MET A 245 -15.32 -11.58 -4.67
C MET A 245 -15.23 -12.76 -3.69
N ARG A 246 -14.11 -13.46 -3.63
CA ARG A 246 -13.87 -14.52 -2.62
C ARG A 246 -13.86 -13.95 -1.21
N ARG A 247 -13.21 -12.81 -1.01
CA ARG A 247 -13.20 -12.08 0.27
C ARG A 247 -14.59 -11.63 0.71
N ALA A 248 -15.49 -11.41 -0.25
CA ALA A 248 -16.90 -11.14 0.01
C ALA A 248 -17.74 -12.42 0.21
N GLY A 249 -17.14 -13.61 0.20
CA GLY A 249 -17.85 -14.89 0.31
C GLY A 249 -18.67 -15.26 -0.94
N ARG A 250 -18.40 -14.65 -2.10
CA ARG A 250 -19.18 -14.80 -3.34
C ARG A 250 -18.52 -15.76 -4.34
N THR A 251 -17.88 -16.82 -3.85
CA THR A 251 -17.12 -17.78 -4.67
C THR A 251 -17.98 -18.47 -5.72
N ASP A 252 -19.22 -18.83 -5.40
CA ASP A 252 -20.14 -19.48 -6.34
C ASP A 252 -20.54 -18.57 -7.50
N GLU A 253 -20.72 -17.27 -7.24
CA GLU A 253 -21.00 -16.27 -8.29
C GLU A 253 -19.82 -16.10 -9.23
N VAL A 254 -18.59 -16.11 -8.70
CA VAL A 254 -17.37 -16.06 -9.53
C VAL A 254 -17.26 -17.31 -10.40
N ARG A 255 -17.58 -18.48 -9.86
CA ARG A 255 -17.58 -19.73 -10.63
C ARG A 255 -18.60 -19.67 -11.76
N ALA A 256 -19.84 -19.29 -11.46
CA ALA A 256 -20.90 -19.15 -12.45
C ALA A 256 -20.54 -18.15 -13.55
N TYR A 257 -19.90 -17.02 -13.17
CA TYR A 257 -19.39 -16.04 -14.12
C TYR A 257 -18.38 -16.67 -15.09
N TYR A 258 -17.30 -17.28 -14.59
CA TYR A 258 -16.28 -17.85 -15.47
C TYR A 258 -16.75 -19.08 -16.25
N GLN A 259 -17.71 -19.85 -15.74
CA GLN A 259 -18.37 -20.89 -16.53
C GLN A 259 -19.05 -20.29 -17.76
N SER A 260 -19.83 -19.23 -17.56
CA SER A 260 -20.52 -18.54 -18.65
C SER A 260 -19.54 -17.86 -19.62
N GLU A 261 -18.45 -17.28 -19.13
CA GLU A 261 -17.43 -16.67 -19.99
C GLU A 261 -16.68 -17.70 -20.83
N VAL A 262 -16.37 -18.89 -20.28
CA VAL A 262 -15.77 -19.98 -21.06
C VAL A 262 -16.74 -20.52 -22.12
N GLU A 263 -18.04 -20.56 -21.85
CA GLU A 263 -19.05 -20.94 -22.85
C GLU A 263 -19.15 -19.92 -24.00
N ARG A 264 -19.06 -18.62 -23.69
CA ARG A 264 -19.07 -17.54 -24.70
C ARG A 264 -17.77 -17.44 -25.47
N HIS A 265 -16.65 -17.72 -24.80
CA HIS A 265 -15.29 -17.55 -25.31
C HIS A 265 -14.46 -18.83 -25.10
N PRO A 266 -14.80 -19.93 -25.81
CA PRO A 266 -14.18 -21.25 -25.57
C PRO A 266 -12.67 -21.28 -25.83
N ASP A 267 -12.17 -20.37 -26.67
CA ASP A 267 -10.74 -20.26 -27.00
C ASP A 267 -9.95 -19.34 -26.04
N SER A 268 -10.62 -18.68 -25.09
CA SER A 268 -9.95 -17.78 -24.14
C SER A 268 -9.24 -18.56 -23.04
N LEU A 269 -7.91 -18.65 -23.16
CA LEU A 269 -7.07 -19.29 -22.14
C LEU A 269 -7.18 -18.60 -20.77
N VAL A 270 -7.36 -17.27 -20.75
CA VAL A 270 -7.54 -16.50 -19.52
C VAL A 270 -8.80 -16.98 -18.79
N MET A 271 -9.94 -17.05 -19.48
CA MET A 271 -11.20 -17.49 -18.86
C MET A 271 -11.11 -18.96 -18.41
N ALA A 272 -10.51 -19.82 -19.23
CA ALA A 272 -10.33 -21.24 -18.89
C ALA A 272 -9.48 -21.43 -17.63
N VAL A 273 -8.39 -20.66 -17.47
CA VAL A 273 -7.54 -20.68 -16.27
C VAL A 273 -8.27 -20.09 -15.08
N MET A 274 -8.99 -18.98 -15.23
CA MET A 274 -9.74 -18.38 -14.13
C MET A 274 -10.84 -19.31 -13.60
N LEU A 275 -11.57 -20.00 -14.48
CA LEU A 275 -12.51 -21.04 -14.11
C LEU A 275 -11.82 -22.15 -13.30
N ALA A 276 -10.69 -22.66 -13.79
CA ALA A 276 -9.96 -23.73 -13.13
C ALA A 276 -9.51 -23.35 -11.70
N ARG A 277 -9.19 -22.07 -11.47
CA ARG A 277 -8.79 -21.56 -10.14
C ARG A 277 -9.93 -21.56 -9.13
N VAL A 278 -11.19 -21.38 -9.56
CA VAL A 278 -12.40 -21.29 -8.69
C VAL A 278 -13.18 -22.59 -8.60
N GLU A 279 -12.85 -23.57 -9.44
CA GLU A 279 -13.37 -24.92 -9.32
C GLU A 279 -12.74 -25.67 -8.14
N ALA A 280 -13.61 -26.34 -7.39
CA ALA A 280 -13.21 -27.24 -6.32
C ALA A 280 -12.41 -28.42 -6.87
N GLU A 281 -11.74 -29.13 -5.96
CA GLU A 281 -11.06 -30.37 -6.28
C GLU A 281 -12.06 -31.53 -6.46
N PRO A 282 -11.76 -32.51 -7.34
CA PRO A 282 -10.57 -32.61 -8.20
C PRO A 282 -10.68 -31.84 -9.53
N ALA A 283 -11.85 -31.28 -9.85
CA ALA A 283 -12.17 -30.71 -11.17
C ALA A 283 -11.22 -29.60 -11.62
N GLY A 284 -10.95 -28.60 -10.75
CA GLY A 284 -10.07 -27.48 -11.09
C GLY A 284 -8.63 -27.91 -11.40
N THR A 285 -8.12 -28.93 -10.71
CA THR A 285 -6.78 -29.49 -10.96
C THR A 285 -6.74 -30.23 -12.29
N ALA A 286 -7.71 -31.11 -12.54
CA ALA A 286 -7.78 -31.84 -13.80
C ALA A 286 -7.89 -30.88 -15.01
N ARG A 287 -8.62 -29.77 -14.85
CA ARG A 287 -8.69 -28.71 -15.87
C ARG A 287 -7.33 -28.05 -16.09
N LEU A 288 -6.61 -27.65 -15.04
CA LEU A 288 -5.27 -27.06 -15.17
C LEU A 288 -4.27 -28.03 -15.79
N GLU A 289 -4.29 -29.31 -15.41
CA GLU A 289 -3.47 -30.36 -16.01
C GLU A 289 -3.77 -30.52 -17.51
N ALA A 290 -5.04 -30.51 -17.90
CA ALA A 290 -5.44 -30.53 -19.31
C ALA A 290 -4.96 -29.28 -20.07
N LEU A 291 -5.09 -28.08 -19.48
CA LEU A 291 -4.62 -26.84 -20.09
C LEU A 291 -3.10 -26.84 -20.29
N VAL A 292 -2.31 -27.29 -19.32
CA VAL A 292 -0.86 -27.41 -19.47
C VAL A 292 -0.48 -28.42 -20.55
N ARG A 293 -1.18 -29.57 -20.63
CA ARG A 293 -0.93 -30.57 -21.68
C ARG A 293 -1.27 -30.06 -23.08
N ASN A 294 -2.38 -29.35 -23.23
CA ASN A 294 -2.85 -28.84 -24.52
C ASN A 294 -2.08 -27.57 -24.96
N HIS A 295 -1.48 -26.85 -24.01
CA HIS A 295 -0.76 -25.60 -24.23
C HIS A 295 0.63 -25.63 -23.56
N PRO A 296 1.54 -26.54 -23.97
CA PRO A 296 2.79 -26.79 -23.25
C PRO A 296 3.77 -25.61 -23.22
N GLY A 297 3.60 -24.61 -24.10
CA GLY A 297 4.40 -23.38 -24.13
C GLY A 297 3.86 -22.26 -23.24
N GLU A 298 2.57 -22.28 -22.89
CA GLU A 298 1.91 -21.15 -22.25
C GLU A 298 2.26 -21.01 -20.76
N LEU A 299 2.65 -19.79 -20.35
CA LEU A 299 3.05 -19.51 -18.96
C LEU A 299 1.86 -19.53 -18.00
N LEU A 300 0.70 -19.01 -18.42
CA LEU A 300 -0.44 -18.80 -17.53
C LEU A 300 -0.99 -20.10 -16.90
N PRO A 301 -1.28 -21.18 -17.67
CA PRO A 301 -1.71 -22.45 -17.08
C PRO A 301 -0.62 -23.10 -16.21
N ARG A 302 0.66 -22.98 -16.61
CA ARG A 302 1.81 -23.52 -15.87
C ARG A 302 1.92 -22.89 -14.49
N ARG A 303 1.87 -21.56 -14.43
CA ARG A 303 1.84 -20.76 -13.19
C ARG A 303 0.69 -21.18 -12.28
N ALA A 304 -0.51 -21.29 -12.84
CA ALA A 304 -1.70 -21.67 -12.08
C ALA A 304 -1.62 -23.11 -11.53
N LEU A 305 -1.09 -24.05 -12.31
CA LEU A 305 -0.91 -25.44 -11.88
C LEU A 305 0.17 -25.58 -10.80
N ALA A 306 1.29 -24.86 -10.93
CA ALA A 306 2.37 -24.85 -9.93
C ALA A 306 1.85 -24.45 -8.54
N VAL A 307 1.12 -23.33 -8.47
CA VAL A 307 0.51 -22.84 -7.22
C VAL A 307 -0.56 -23.82 -6.72
N ARG A 308 -1.39 -24.40 -7.61
CA ARG A 308 -2.41 -25.40 -7.23
C ARG A 308 -1.78 -26.64 -6.60
N TYR A 309 -0.70 -27.16 -7.17
CA TYR A 309 0.01 -28.31 -6.62
C TYR A 309 0.66 -27.99 -5.28
N ALA A 310 1.28 -26.82 -5.12
CA ALA A 310 1.83 -26.39 -3.84
C ALA A 310 0.73 -26.32 -2.76
N ARG A 311 -0.41 -25.69 -3.04
CA ARG A 311 -1.56 -25.66 -2.11
C ARG A 311 -2.10 -27.05 -1.78
N GLN A 312 -1.99 -28.00 -2.70
CA GLN A 312 -2.38 -29.40 -2.52
C GLN A 312 -1.33 -30.26 -1.82
N GLN A 313 -0.17 -29.69 -1.48
CA GLN A 313 0.98 -30.42 -0.95
C GLN A 313 1.52 -31.49 -1.92
N ARG A 314 1.24 -31.34 -3.21
CA ARG A 314 1.84 -32.15 -4.28
C ARG A 314 3.23 -31.59 -4.59
N TRP A 315 4.09 -31.53 -3.58
CA TRP A 315 5.37 -30.83 -3.61
C TRP A 315 6.27 -31.31 -4.76
N ALA A 316 6.35 -32.63 -4.94
CA ALA A 316 7.14 -33.25 -5.99
C ALA A 316 6.63 -32.91 -7.40
N ASP A 317 5.32 -32.70 -7.56
CA ASP A 317 4.71 -32.30 -8.84
C ASP A 317 4.83 -30.79 -9.09
N ALA A 318 4.80 -29.98 -8.01
CA ALA A 318 4.93 -28.53 -8.08
C ALA A 318 6.35 -28.10 -8.49
N LEU A 319 7.36 -28.74 -7.92
CA LEU A 319 8.76 -28.38 -8.10
C LEU A 319 9.20 -28.25 -9.57
N PRO A 320 8.99 -29.24 -10.47
CA PRO A 320 9.44 -29.10 -11.86
C PRO A 320 8.75 -27.96 -12.62
N LEU A 321 7.53 -27.58 -12.23
CA LEU A 321 6.85 -26.42 -12.81
C LEU A 321 7.48 -25.12 -12.33
N LEU A 322 7.86 -25.04 -11.05
CA LEU A 322 8.49 -23.86 -10.44
C LEU A 322 9.93 -23.68 -10.93
N ASP A 323 10.71 -24.76 -11.07
CA ASP A 323 12.03 -24.73 -11.71
C ASP A 323 11.93 -24.21 -13.16
N ALA A 324 10.89 -24.59 -13.91
CA ALA A 324 10.68 -24.08 -15.27
C ALA A 324 10.26 -22.61 -15.30
N ILE A 325 9.49 -22.15 -14.31
CA ILE A 325 9.13 -20.72 -14.16
C ILE A 325 10.39 -19.91 -13.84
N GLU A 326 11.24 -20.36 -12.90
CA GLU A 326 12.50 -19.68 -12.53
C GLU A 326 13.43 -19.44 -13.74
N GLN A 327 13.46 -20.37 -14.71
CA GLN A 327 14.38 -20.30 -15.85
C GLN A 327 13.97 -19.33 -16.98
N GLY A 328 12.68 -19.05 -17.15
CA GLY A 328 12.19 -18.39 -18.36
C GLY A 328 11.02 -17.45 -18.17
N ASP A 329 10.55 -17.27 -16.95
CA ASP A 329 9.39 -16.44 -16.64
C ASP A 329 9.82 -15.06 -16.10
N PRO A 330 9.43 -13.95 -16.75
CA PRO A 330 9.78 -12.60 -16.27
C PRO A 330 9.10 -12.24 -14.93
N ASP A 331 8.03 -12.95 -14.55
CA ASP A 331 7.29 -12.73 -13.31
C ASP A 331 7.69 -13.72 -12.20
N TYR A 332 8.85 -14.39 -12.29
CA TYR A 332 9.28 -15.39 -11.32
C TYR A 332 9.28 -14.89 -9.86
N SER A 333 9.59 -13.60 -9.64
CA SER A 333 9.56 -13.01 -8.29
C SER A 333 8.23 -13.18 -7.57
N ARG A 334 7.10 -13.29 -8.30
CA ARG A 334 5.76 -13.56 -7.72
C ARG A 334 5.58 -15.00 -7.22
N TYR A 335 6.48 -15.91 -7.57
CA TYR A 335 6.39 -17.35 -7.27
C TYR A 335 7.52 -17.86 -6.37
N GLN A 336 8.46 -16.99 -6.00
CA GLN A 336 9.65 -17.37 -5.24
C GLN A 336 9.30 -17.94 -3.86
N ASP A 337 8.30 -17.38 -3.17
CA ASP A 337 7.86 -17.84 -1.85
C ASP A 337 7.34 -19.27 -1.94
N THR A 338 6.43 -19.51 -2.89
CA THR A 338 5.91 -20.85 -3.18
C THR A 338 7.03 -21.81 -3.57
N HIS A 339 8.04 -21.36 -4.33
CA HIS A 339 9.18 -22.19 -4.70
C HIS A 339 10.05 -22.55 -3.49
N ALA A 340 10.34 -21.58 -2.63
CA ALA A 340 11.07 -21.79 -1.39
C ALA A 340 10.33 -22.75 -0.45
N GLU A 341 9.01 -22.58 -0.28
CA GLU A 341 8.16 -23.47 0.52
C GLU A 341 8.19 -24.92 0.01
N VAL A 342 8.04 -25.12 -1.31
CA VAL A 342 8.11 -26.44 -1.94
C VAL A 342 9.47 -27.10 -1.69
N LEU A 343 10.57 -26.35 -1.84
CA LEU A 343 11.91 -26.86 -1.55
C LEU A 343 12.06 -27.23 -0.07
N VAL A 344 11.58 -26.40 0.85
CA VAL A 344 11.61 -26.67 2.30
C VAL A 344 10.82 -27.93 2.64
N ALA A 345 9.60 -28.08 2.11
CA ALA A 345 8.75 -29.25 2.30
C ALA A 345 9.41 -30.54 1.80
N LEU A 346 10.27 -30.44 0.77
CA LEU A 346 11.07 -31.55 0.23
C LEU A 346 12.40 -31.76 0.96
N GLY A 347 12.65 -31.07 2.08
CA GLY A 347 13.89 -31.18 2.87
C GLY A 347 15.08 -30.44 2.27
N ARG A 348 14.87 -29.54 1.31
CA ARG A 348 15.91 -28.80 0.56
C ARG A 348 16.02 -27.33 1.03
N ARG A 349 15.81 -27.07 2.33
CA ARG A 349 15.82 -25.72 2.91
C ARG A 349 17.13 -24.94 2.66
N ALA A 350 18.28 -25.60 2.79
CA ALA A 350 19.58 -24.97 2.53
C ALA A 350 19.74 -24.54 1.06
N GLU A 351 19.16 -25.30 0.13
CA GLU A 351 19.18 -24.94 -1.29
C GLU A 351 18.27 -23.74 -1.57
N ALA A 352 17.08 -23.69 -0.98
CA ALA A 352 16.18 -22.55 -1.10
C ALA A 352 16.85 -21.26 -0.60
N ALA A 353 17.49 -21.31 0.59
CA ALA A 353 18.24 -20.17 1.15
C ALA A 353 19.35 -19.70 0.20
N ARG A 354 20.14 -20.64 -0.32
CA ARG A 354 21.24 -20.35 -1.24
C ARG A 354 20.74 -19.69 -2.52
N ARG A 355 19.76 -20.31 -3.22
CA ARG A 355 19.19 -19.79 -4.47
C ARG A 355 18.65 -18.37 -4.30
N LEU A 356 17.88 -18.13 -3.22
CA LEU A 356 17.32 -16.81 -2.93
C LEU A 356 18.43 -15.78 -2.70
N SER A 357 19.39 -16.05 -1.82
CA SER A 357 20.48 -15.11 -1.53
C SER A 357 21.33 -14.80 -2.76
N GLU A 358 21.68 -15.80 -3.58
CA GLU A 358 22.42 -15.58 -4.82
C GLU A 358 21.67 -14.65 -5.77
N ARG A 359 20.36 -14.87 -5.96
CA ARG A 359 19.51 -14.02 -6.81
C ARG A 359 19.47 -12.59 -6.31
N LEU A 360 19.19 -12.38 -5.03
CA LEU A 360 19.09 -11.05 -4.41
C LEU A 360 20.43 -10.31 -4.47
N LEU A 361 21.53 -10.99 -4.17
CA LEU A 361 22.87 -10.40 -4.21
C LEU A 361 23.32 -10.07 -5.65
N GLN A 362 22.91 -10.87 -6.64
CA GLN A 362 23.20 -10.60 -8.05
C GLN A 362 22.42 -9.42 -8.63
N ALA A 363 21.17 -9.21 -8.19
CA ALA A 363 20.36 -8.05 -8.60
C ALA A 363 21.05 -6.72 -8.19
N GLY A 364 21.55 -6.68 -6.95
CA GLY A 364 22.35 -5.57 -6.41
C GLY A 364 21.54 -4.32 -6.06
N ALA A 365 21.94 -3.64 -4.98
CA ALA A 365 21.21 -2.48 -4.44
C ALA A 365 21.08 -1.26 -5.37
N GLU A 366 21.98 -1.10 -6.34
CA GLU A 366 21.97 0.09 -7.22
C GLU A 366 20.93 -0.02 -8.33
N LYS A 367 20.56 -1.25 -8.73
CA LYS A 367 19.59 -1.48 -9.81
C LYS A 367 18.20 -1.78 -9.26
N ASP A 368 18.12 -2.60 -8.22
CA ASP A 368 16.87 -2.99 -7.58
C ASP A 368 17.15 -3.45 -6.14
N PRO A 369 16.95 -2.59 -5.11
CA PRO A 369 17.11 -3.01 -3.72
C PRO A 369 16.15 -4.16 -3.41
N PRO A 370 16.54 -5.14 -2.57
CA PRO A 370 15.68 -6.27 -2.26
C PRO A 370 14.40 -5.78 -1.55
N ASP A 371 13.25 -6.34 -1.93
CA ASP A 371 11.99 -6.14 -1.20
C ASP A 371 12.15 -6.66 0.24
N LEU A 372 11.51 -5.99 1.20
CA LEU A 372 11.49 -6.42 2.59
C LEU A 372 10.96 -7.84 2.74
N ASP A 373 9.95 -8.22 1.95
CA ASP A 373 9.37 -9.56 1.98
C ASP A 373 10.39 -10.63 1.54
N ASP A 374 11.27 -10.31 0.58
CA ASP A 374 12.36 -11.19 0.13
C ASP A 374 13.43 -11.38 1.23
N VAL A 375 13.76 -10.30 1.95
CA VAL A 375 14.70 -10.34 3.08
C VAL A 375 14.10 -11.17 4.23
N LEU A 376 12.80 -11.01 4.51
CA LEU A 376 12.10 -11.81 5.51
C LEU A 376 12.04 -13.29 5.11
N LEU A 377 11.76 -13.61 3.84
CA LEU A 377 11.80 -14.99 3.36
C LEU A 377 13.18 -15.60 3.56
N TYR A 378 14.25 -14.87 3.25
CA TYR A 378 15.61 -15.33 3.49
C TYR A 378 15.87 -15.56 4.99
N ALA A 379 15.43 -14.64 5.86
CA ALA A 379 15.55 -14.77 7.31
C ALA A 379 14.79 -16.00 7.85
N LYS A 380 13.58 -16.27 7.33
CA LYS A 380 12.82 -17.49 7.61
C LYS A 380 13.56 -18.74 7.15
N LEU A 381 14.19 -18.70 5.97
CA LEU A 381 14.95 -19.83 5.43
C LEU A 381 16.21 -20.15 6.22
N VAL A 382 16.94 -19.16 6.74
CA VAL A 382 18.10 -19.40 7.62
C VAL A 382 17.71 -19.60 9.09
N GLY A 383 16.51 -19.14 9.48
CA GLY A 383 15.91 -19.35 10.80
C GLY A 383 16.26 -18.29 11.85
N HIS A 384 16.88 -17.17 11.46
CA HIS A 384 17.21 -16.07 12.37
C HIS A 384 17.41 -14.75 11.63
N ALA A 385 17.36 -13.63 12.37
CA ALA A 385 17.67 -12.29 11.87
C ALA A 385 19.13 -11.84 12.17
N SER A 386 19.93 -12.66 12.86
CA SER A 386 21.30 -12.28 13.26
C SER A 386 22.19 -11.91 12.07
N GLN A 387 22.93 -10.81 12.23
CA GLN A 387 23.91 -10.29 11.27
C GLN A 387 25.36 -10.57 11.71
N ASP A 388 25.55 -11.15 12.89
CA ASP A 388 26.84 -11.41 13.51
C ASP A 388 27.52 -12.64 12.92
N GLY A 389 28.86 -12.70 12.98
CA GLY A 389 29.62 -13.81 12.41
C GLY A 389 29.85 -13.69 10.90
N LYS A 390 30.65 -14.60 10.34
CA LYS A 390 31.03 -14.59 8.91
C LYS A 390 30.00 -15.32 8.05
N GLU A 391 29.34 -16.31 8.62
CA GLU A 391 28.26 -17.10 8.06
C GLU A 391 27.03 -16.24 7.67
N ASN A 392 26.85 -15.10 8.35
CA ASN A 392 25.71 -14.20 8.14
C ASN A 392 26.02 -13.00 7.22
N ALA A 393 27.09 -13.09 6.43
CA ALA A 393 27.48 -12.02 5.50
C ALA A 393 26.36 -11.65 4.51
N ALA A 394 25.64 -12.65 3.98
CA ALA A 394 24.50 -12.41 3.10
C ALA A 394 23.37 -11.68 3.83
N MET A 395 22.99 -12.13 5.03
CA MET A 395 21.96 -11.46 5.85
C MET A 395 22.31 -10.00 6.10
N ARG A 396 23.55 -9.73 6.56
CA ARG A 396 24.03 -8.37 6.83
C ARG A 396 23.97 -7.46 5.61
N GLN A 397 24.34 -7.98 4.45
CA GLN A 397 24.31 -7.22 3.20
C GLN A 397 22.87 -6.93 2.74
N LEU A 398 21.98 -7.92 2.79
CA LEU A 398 20.57 -7.75 2.43
C LEU A 398 19.85 -6.76 3.37
N VAL A 399 20.08 -6.87 4.68
CA VAL A 399 19.55 -5.91 5.66
C VAL A 399 20.09 -4.51 5.41
N ALA A 400 21.40 -4.34 5.20
CA ALA A 400 21.99 -3.04 4.91
C ALA A 400 21.38 -2.38 3.65
N TRP A 401 21.04 -3.18 2.63
CA TRP A 401 20.38 -2.68 1.42
C TRP A 401 18.93 -2.28 1.68
N ALA A 402 18.15 -3.12 2.35
CA ALA A 402 16.76 -2.83 2.68
C ALA A 402 16.60 -1.67 3.68
N GLN A 403 17.63 -1.45 4.52
CA GLN A 403 17.64 -0.40 5.54
C GLN A 403 17.89 1.00 4.98
N LYS A 404 18.38 1.14 3.74
CA LYS A 404 18.86 2.41 3.16
C LYS A 404 17.82 3.53 3.20
N ASP A 405 16.56 3.21 2.94
CA ASP A 405 15.45 4.16 2.89
C ASP A 405 14.51 4.04 4.11
N GLN A 406 14.99 3.39 5.18
CA GLN A 406 14.23 3.09 6.39
C GLN A 406 14.91 3.69 7.63
N PRO A 407 14.15 4.04 8.70
CA PRO A 407 14.72 4.44 9.99
C PRO A 407 15.69 3.40 10.54
N GLU A 408 16.84 3.84 11.06
CA GLU A 408 17.91 2.97 11.55
C GLU A 408 17.39 1.87 12.51
N GLY A 409 17.79 0.63 12.25
CA GLY A 409 17.43 -0.54 13.06
C GLY A 409 16.02 -1.11 12.82
N LEU A 410 15.16 -0.40 12.08
CA LEU A 410 13.77 -0.80 11.87
C LEU A 410 13.64 -2.16 11.17
N VAL A 411 14.43 -2.40 10.13
CA VAL A 411 14.38 -3.66 9.37
C VAL A 411 14.77 -4.83 10.28
N THR A 412 15.85 -4.69 11.05
CA THR A 412 16.30 -5.74 11.99
C THR A 412 15.27 -6.02 13.08
N ARG A 413 14.63 -4.98 13.63
CA ARG A 413 13.55 -5.10 14.61
C ARG A 413 12.35 -5.86 14.03
N TRP A 414 11.91 -5.48 12.83
CA TRP A 414 10.81 -6.15 12.14
C TRP A 414 11.11 -7.61 11.81
N LEU A 415 12.31 -7.93 11.32
CA LEU A 415 12.73 -9.31 11.06
C LEU A 415 12.74 -10.15 12.33
N SER A 416 13.28 -9.61 13.43
CA SER A 416 13.32 -10.29 14.72
C SER A 416 11.91 -10.58 15.25
N ALA A 417 11.04 -9.56 15.24
CA ALA A 417 9.64 -9.70 15.63
C ALA A 417 8.90 -10.75 14.78
N SER A 418 9.12 -10.75 13.47
CA SER A 418 8.50 -11.68 12.52
C SER A 418 8.96 -13.14 12.70
N LEU A 419 10.11 -13.35 13.35
CA LEU A 419 10.67 -14.66 13.68
C LEU A 419 10.45 -15.06 15.15
N GLY A 420 9.77 -14.23 15.96
CA GLY A 420 9.60 -14.46 17.40
C GLY A 420 10.87 -14.27 18.22
N GLN A 421 11.88 -13.59 17.66
CA GLN A 421 13.14 -13.33 18.34
C GLN A 421 13.04 -12.02 19.14
N PRO A 422 13.64 -11.94 20.35
CA PRO A 422 13.66 -10.69 21.09
C PRO A 422 14.38 -9.62 20.26
N PRO A 423 13.82 -8.42 20.11
CA PRO A 423 14.49 -7.35 19.39
C PRO A 423 15.71 -6.86 20.18
N ASP A 424 16.75 -6.42 19.48
CA ASP A 424 17.84 -5.67 20.12
C ASP A 424 17.30 -4.40 20.79
N ALA A 425 17.85 -4.05 21.95
CA ALA A 425 17.23 -3.17 22.95
C ALA A 425 17.15 -1.67 22.60
N GLU A 426 17.44 -1.25 21.37
CA GLU A 426 17.37 0.14 20.94
C GLU A 426 16.21 0.35 19.96
N ALA A 427 15.09 0.91 20.44
CA ALA A 427 13.96 1.30 19.60
C ALA A 427 14.18 2.72 19.06
N PRO A 428 14.05 2.97 17.75
CA PRO A 428 13.97 4.34 17.25
C PRO A 428 12.66 5.01 17.73
N SER A 429 12.78 6.19 18.34
CA SER A 429 11.67 6.91 18.99
C SER A 429 10.79 7.75 18.04
N SER A 430 11.01 7.69 16.72
CA SER A 430 10.40 8.64 15.77
C SER A 430 9.47 8.05 14.70
N ALA A 431 9.25 6.73 14.67
CA ALA A 431 8.54 6.05 13.58
C ALA A 431 7.09 5.63 13.93
N GLN A 432 6.35 6.46 14.69
CA GLN A 432 5.01 6.07 15.17
C GLN A 432 3.99 5.80 14.05
N ASP A 433 4.17 6.40 12.87
CA ASP A 433 3.27 6.28 11.71
C ASP A 433 3.88 5.44 10.57
N ASP A 434 4.96 4.70 10.82
CA ASP A 434 5.58 3.83 9.81
C ASP A 434 4.90 2.46 9.75
N ALA A 435 4.62 1.96 8.53
CA ALA A 435 3.95 0.69 8.30
C ALA A 435 4.75 -0.53 8.79
N VAL A 436 6.08 -0.51 8.62
CA VAL A 436 6.99 -1.59 9.05
C VAL A 436 7.11 -1.60 10.57
N GLU A 437 7.20 -0.43 11.21
CA GLU A 437 7.19 -0.34 12.68
C GLU A 437 5.85 -0.79 13.28
N THR A 438 4.74 -0.40 12.63
CA THR A 438 3.41 -0.86 13.03
C THR A 438 3.30 -2.38 12.94
N ALA A 439 3.82 -2.98 11.86
CA ALA A 439 3.89 -4.43 11.70
C ALA A 439 4.77 -5.09 12.78
N ALA A 440 5.95 -4.54 13.05
CA ALA A 440 6.86 -5.03 14.08
C ALA A 440 6.19 -5.03 15.47
N ARG A 441 5.48 -3.95 15.83
CA ARG A 441 4.72 -3.85 17.08
C ARG A 441 3.62 -4.90 17.17
N LEU A 442 2.87 -5.12 16.09
CA LEU A 442 1.84 -6.15 16.08
C LEU A 442 2.44 -7.55 16.20
N MET A 443 3.56 -7.85 15.54
CA MET A 443 4.23 -9.14 15.65
C MET A 443 4.81 -9.38 17.05
N LEU A 444 5.38 -8.36 17.70
CA LEU A 444 5.79 -8.44 19.11
C LEU A 444 4.60 -8.67 20.03
N ALA A 445 3.48 -7.97 19.82
CA ALA A 445 2.26 -8.19 20.59
C ALA A 445 1.65 -9.59 20.36
N LEU A 446 1.76 -10.12 19.13
CA LEU A 446 1.38 -11.48 18.79
C LEU A 446 2.26 -12.49 19.52
N ALA A 447 3.55 -12.24 19.71
CA ALA A 447 4.44 -13.13 20.44
C ALA A 447 4.14 -13.21 21.95
N GLU A 448 3.39 -12.26 22.52
CA GLU A 448 2.99 -12.29 23.93
C GLU A 448 1.75 -13.20 24.13
N GLU A 449 0.56 -12.69 23.86
CA GLU A 449 -0.72 -13.41 23.95
C GLU A 449 -1.76 -12.74 23.03
N PRO A 450 -2.84 -13.44 22.64
CA PRO A 450 -3.87 -12.91 21.74
C PRO A 450 -4.47 -11.56 22.15
N GLU A 451 -4.62 -11.29 23.46
CA GLU A 451 -5.22 -10.05 23.97
C GLU A 451 -4.32 -8.82 23.73
N PHE A 452 -2.99 -9.01 23.70
CA PHE A 452 -2.06 -7.93 23.35
C PHE A 452 -2.13 -7.62 21.86
N ALA A 453 -2.18 -8.66 21.03
CA ALA A 453 -2.35 -8.52 19.59
C ALA A 453 -3.67 -7.82 19.24
N ALA A 454 -4.76 -8.11 19.96
CA ALA A 454 -6.05 -7.45 19.77
C ALA A 454 -5.95 -5.93 19.94
N ARG A 455 -5.30 -5.46 21.01
CA ARG A 455 -5.06 -4.02 21.25
C ARG A 455 -4.15 -3.40 20.20
N ALA A 456 -3.13 -4.13 19.75
CA ALA A 456 -2.23 -3.64 18.71
C ALA A 456 -2.92 -3.55 17.33
N SER A 457 -3.89 -4.45 17.04
CA SER A 457 -4.59 -4.52 15.75
C SER A 457 -5.64 -3.42 15.50
N THR A 458 -6.08 -2.69 16.53
CA THR A 458 -7.19 -1.71 16.40
C THR A 458 -6.88 -0.57 15.44
N HIS A 459 -5.62 -0.17 15.34
CA HIS A 459 -5.19 0.99 14.54
C HIS A 459 -4.33 0.63 13.32
N VAL A 460 -4.05 -0.65 13.10
CA VAL A 460 -3.27 -1.08 11.93
C VAL A 460 -4.12 -0.98 10.69
N ASP A 461 -3.61 -0.31 9.67
CA ASP A 461 -4.24 -0.20 8.35
C ASP A 461 -3.78 -1.34 7.42
N PHE A 462 -4.17 -1.26 6.14
CA PHE A 462 -3.77 -2.25 5.14
C PHE A 462 -2.25 -2.32 4.93
N PHE A 463 -1.56 -1.18 4.97
CA PHE A 463 -0.10 -1.13 4.73
C PHE A 463 0.68 -1.75 5.87
N GLY A 464 0.30 -1.47 7.13
CA GLY A 464 0.88 -2.17 8.27
C GLY A 464 0.63 -3.67 8.21
N PHE A 465 -0.59 -4.10 7.85
CA PHE A 465 -0.90 -5.53 7.75
C PHE A 465 -0.19 -6.25 6.61
N ARG A 466 0.16 -5.54 5.52
CA ARG A 466 0.96 -6.12 4.44
C ARG A 466 2.28 -6.73 4.97
N HIS A 467 2.96 -6.02 5.87
CA HIS A 467 4.22 -6.47 6.47
C HIS A 467 4.05 -7.44 7.65
N VAL A 468 2.82 -7.66 8.11
CA VAL A 468 2.46 -8.68 9.12
C VAL A 468 2.27 -10.05 8.45
N GLY A 469 1.77 -10.05 7.21
CA GLY A 469 1.56 -11.24 6.39
C GLY A 469 0.21 -11.93 6.65
N SER A 470 -0.26 -12.67 5.64
CA SER A 470 -1.60 -13.27 5.64
C SER A 470 -1.74 -14.44 6.62
N GLU A 471 -0.66 -15.17 6.93
CA GLU A 471 -0.62 -16.21 7.97
C GLU A 471 -1.00 -15.64 9.35
N ALA A 472 -0.35 -14.54 9.74
CA ALA A 472 -0.62 -13.83 10.99
C ALA A 472 -2.03 -13.22 10.98
N GLY A 473 -2.43 -12.61 9.87
CA GLY A 473 -3.78 -12.06 9.70
C GLY A 473 -4.88 -13.11 9.88
N MET A 474 -4.73 -14.29 9.27
CA MET A 474 -5.66 -15.42 9.44
C MET A 474 -5.67 -15.92 10.88
N LEU A 475 -4.50 -16.08 11.50
CA LEU A 475 -4.37 -16.53 12.88
C LEU A 475 -5.11 -15.59 13.85
N LEU A 476 -4.85 -14.28 13.73
CA LEU A 476 -5.47 -13.26 14.57
C LEU A 476 -6.97 -13.16 14.33
N ALA A 477 -7.42 -13.09 13.07
CA ALA A 477 -8.85 -13.01 12.76
C ALA A 477 -9.63 -14.21 13.32
N ALA A 478 -9.10 -15.43 13.14
CA ALA A 478 -9.73 -16.63 13.65
C ALA A 478 -9.73 -16.69 15.18
N GLU A 479 -8.65 -16.25 15.84
CA GLU A 479 -8.57 -16.21 17.30
C GLU A 479 -9.49 -15.14 17.91
N PHE A 480 -9.61 -13.97 17.29
CA PHE A 480 -10.57 -12.93 17.71
C PHE A 480 -12.01 -13.42 17.59
N GLU A 481 -12.35 -14.14 16.52
CA GLU A 481 -13.68 -14.76 16.39
C GLU A 481 -13.91 -15.82 17.48
N ARG A 482 -12.89 -16.64 17.79
CA ARG A 482 -12.97 -17.64 18.88
C ARG A 482 -13.19 -16.97 20.25
N LEU A 483 -12.61 -15.79 20.46
CA LEU A 483 -12.74 -14.99 21.68
C LEU A 483 -14.03 -14.17 21.74
N GLY A 484 -14.76 -14.04 20.62
CA GLY A 484 -16.04 -13.32 20.55
C GLY A 484 -15.97 -11.89 20.02
N ASP A 485 -14.81 -11.41 19.57
CA ASP A 485 -14.68 -10.10 18.97
C ASP A 485 -14.89 -10.18 17.45
N ALA A 486 -16.16 -10.34 17.06
CA ALA A 486 -16.58 -10.46 15.67
C ALA A 486 -16.18 -9.25 14.81
N ALA A 487 -16.22 -8.04 15.40
CA ALA A 487 -15.88 -6.81 14.69
C ALA A 487 -14.38 -6.74 14.37
N LEU A 488 -13.53 -7.03 15.36
CA LEU A 488 -12.09 -7.07 15.14
C LEU A 488 -11.68 -8.23 14.24
N ALA A 489 -12.33 -9.39 14.37
CA ALA A 489 -12.11 -10.55 13.50
C ALA A 489 -12.40 -10.22 12.03
N ALA A 490 -13.59 -9.66 11.74
CA ALA A 490 -13.98 -9.27 10.39
C ALA A 490 -13.05 -8.21 9.81
N ARG A 491 -12.69 -7.18 10.61
CA ARG A 491 -11.74 -6.13 10.19
C ARG A 491 -10.37 -6.71 9.89
N THR A 492 -9.83 -7.56 10.78
CA THR A 492 -8.50 -8.17 10.63
C THR A 492 -8.45 -9.08 9.40
N LEU A 493 -9.50 -9.87 9.17
CA LEU A 493 -9.62 -10.70 7.96
C LEU A 493 -9.71 -9.84 6.70
N ASP A 494 -10.49 -8.75 6.75
CA ASP A 494 -10.59 -7.79 5.64
C ASP A 494 -9.20 -7.24 5.31
N ILE A 495 -8.51 -6.58 6.23
CA ILE A 495 -7.24 -5.87 5.95
C ILE A 495 -6.04 -6.80 5.70
N SER A 496 -6.00 -8.00 6.29
CA SER A 496 -4.91 -8.97 6.06
C SER A 496 -4.84 -9.51 4.64
N GLY A 497 -5.92 -9.37 3.87
CA GLY A 497 -5.95 -9.78 2.48
C GLY A 497 -5.99 -11.30 2.24
N VAL A 498 -6.46 -12.08 3.21
CA VAL A 498 -6.68 -13.52 2.99
C VAL A 498 -7.88 -13.72 2.05
N GLU A 499 -7.81 -14.69 1.12
CA GLU A 499 -8.89 -15.05 0.18
C GLU A 499 -10.03 -15.87 0.84
N LEU A 500 -10.54 -15.42 2.00
CA LEU A 500 -11.63 -16.08 2.72
C LEU A 500 -12.69 -15.06 3.14
N GLY A 501 -13.96 -15.37 2.90
CA GLY A 501 -15.06 -14.58 3.43
C GLY A 501 -15.20 -14.75 4.94
N TYR A 502 -15.62 -13.70 5.65
CA TYR A 502 -15.86 -13.79 7.09
C TYR A 502 -16.91 -14.85 7.46
N GLY A 503 -17.95 -15.01 6.64
CA GLY A 503 -18.94 -16.10 6.82
C GLY A 503 -18.31 -17.49 6.71
N GLU A 504 -17.40 -17.70 5.77
CA GLU A 504 -16.67 -18.97 5.61
C GLU A 504 -15.73 -19.23 6.80
N LEU A 505 -15.03 -18.20 7.31
CA LEU A 505 -14.25 -18.29 8.55
C LEU A 505 -15.13 -18.80 9.71
N GLN A 506 -16.31 -18.22 9.89
CA GLN A 506 -17.23 -18.66 10.93
C GLN A 506 -17.72 -20.09 10.72
N ASP A 507 -17.99 -20.49 9.49
CA ASP A 507 -18.41 -21.86 9.16
C ASP A 507 -17.28 -22.87 9.43
N VAL A 508 -16.01 -22.50 9.23
CA VAL A 508 -14.86 -23.31 9.64
C VAL A 508 -14.84 -23.49 11.17
N LEU A 509 -14.90 -22.40 11.93
CA LEU A 509 -14.84 -22.45 13.40
C LEU A 509 -16.05 -23.17 14.01
N ARG A 510 -17.21 -23.13 13.34
CA ARG A 510 -18.42 -23.89 13.72
C ARG A 510 -18.39 -25.35 13.25
N GLY A 511 -17.38 -25.77 12.49
CA GLY A 511 -17.24 -27.13 11.97
C GLY A 511 -18.18 -27.47 10.81
N LYS A 512 -18.76 -26.47 10.15
CA LYS A 512 -19.61 -26.63 8.96
C LYS A 512 -18.80 -26.71 7.67
N LEU A 513 -17.60 -26.12 7.66
CA LEU A 513 -16.68 -26.12 6.52
C LEU A 513 -15.33 -26.71 6.92
N PRO A 514 -14.89 -27.85 6.36
CA PRO A 514 -13.57 -28.41 6.69
C PRO A 514 -12.45 -27.59 6.05
N VAL A 515 -11.35 -27.38 6.79
CA VAL A 515 -10.15 -26.66 6.31
C VAL A 515 -9.55 -27.31 5.07
N GLU A 516 -9.71 -28.62 4.92
CA GLU A 516 -9.25 -29.39 3.75
C GLU A 516 -9.94 -28.98 2.45
N SER A 517 -11.15 -28.42 2.50
CA SER A 517 -11.87 -27.94 1.32
C SER A 517 -11.36 -26.60 0.77
N LEU A 518 -10.53 -25.90 1.56
CA LEU A 518 -10.06 -24.54 1.27
C LEU A 518 -8.72 -24.50 0.52
N THR A 519 -8.27 -25.60 -0.08
CA THR A 519 -7.02 -25.65 -0.87
C THR A 519 -7.04 -24.80 -2.14
N ALA A 520 -8.22 -24.44 -2.65
CA ALA A 520 -8.36 -23.56 -3.81
C ALA A 520 -8.22 -22.06 -3.45
N THR A 521 -8.39 -21.71 -2.17
CA THR A 521 -8.43 -20.33 -1.67
C THR A 521 -7.23 -20.03 -0.79
N LEU A 522 -6.98 -20.86 0.22
CA LEU A 522 -5.99 -20.63 1.25
C LEU A 522 -4.64 -21.28 0.93
N ASP A 523 -3.59 -20.53 1.24
CA ASP A 523 -2.22 -21.02 1.24
C ASP A 523 -1.95 -21.92 2.45
N TRP A 524 -0.74 -22.49 2.48
CA TRP A 524 -0.37 -23.49 3.46
C TRP A 524 -0.34 -22.93 4.89
N GLY A 525 0.35 -21.80 5.11
CA GLY A 525 0.44 -21.13 6.41
C GLY A 525 -0.92 -20.70 6.96
N GLU A 526 -1.79 -20.15 6.10
CA GLU A 526 -3.14 -19.72 6.47
C GLU A 526 -4.00 -20.89 6.97
N ARG A 527 -3.88 -22.07 6.36
CA ARG A 527 -4.57 -23.27 6.85
C ARG A 527 -3.98 -23.81 8.16
N ALA A 528 -2.66 -23.71 8.34
CA ALA A 528 -2.03 -24.06 9.61
C ALA A 528 -2.51 -23.13 10.74
N ALA A 529 -2.69 -21.83 10.46
CA ALA A 529 -3.26 -20.86 11.38
C ALA A 529 -4.70 -21.23 11.80
N LEU A 530 -5.58 -21.54 10.85
CA LEU A 530 -6.93 -22.02 11.15
C LEU A 530 -6.92 -23.28 12.01
N ARG A 531 -6.07 -24.25 11.69
CA ARG A 531 -5.95 -25.50 12.46
C ARG A 531 -5.44 -25.27 13.87
N LEU A 532 -4.55 -24.30 14.08
CA LEU A 532 -4.10 -23.91 15.41
C LEU A 532 -5.27 -23.37 16.24
N VAL A 533 -6.08 -22.47 15.68
CA VAL A 533 -7.25 -21.93 16.39
C VAL A 533 -8.28 -23.03 16.68
N LEU A 534 -8.52 -23.96 15.74
CA LEU A 534 -9.38 -25.12 16.00
C LEU A 534 -8.83 -26.00 17.14
N ALA A 535 -7.51 -26.21 17.21
CA ALA A 535 -6.88 -26.95 18.31
C ALA A 535 -7.06 -26.23 19.66
N ARG A 536 -6.90 -24.90 19.68
CA ARG A 536 -7.17 -24.05 20.86
C ARG A 536 -8.64 -24.08 21.26
N GLN A 537 -9.56 -24.16 20.29
CA GLN A 537 -11.00 -24.29 20.54
C GLN A 537 -11.37 -25.63 21.18
N LEU A 538 -10.67 -26.72 20.84
CA LEU A 538 -10.81 -28.00 21.54
C LEU A 538 -10.39 -27.86 23.02
N ASP A 539 -9.28 -27.19 23.29
CA ASP A 539 -8.80 -26.93 24.66
C ASP A 539 -9.81 -26.12 25.49
N ALA A 540 -10.33 -25.03 24.91
CA ALA A 540 -11.34 -24.19 25.55
C ALA A 540 -12.63 -24.96 25.88
N ARG A 541 -12.91 -26.05 25.16
CA ARG A 541 -14.06 -26.95 25.39
C ARG A 541 -13.72 -28.15 26.28
N GLY A 542 -12.48 -28.30 26.74
CA GLY A 542 -12.03 -29.46 27.50
C GLY A 542 -11.96 -30.76 26.71
N GLN A 543 -11.78 -30.67 25.38
CA GLN A 543 -11.65 -31.81 24.47
C GLN A 543 -10.18 -32.16 24.22
N ASP A 544 -9.87 -33.40 23.79
CA ASP A 544 -8.50 -33.78 23.46
C ASP A 544 -8.03 -33.11 22.16
N SER A 545 -7.01 -32.27 22.27
CA SER A 545 -6.41 -31.51 21.18
C SER A 545 -5.01 -31.98 20.79
N LYS A 546 -4.45 -33.02 21.44
CA LYS A 546 -3.05 -33.45 21.23
C LYS A 546 -2.76 -33.77 19.76
N VAL A 547 -3.67 -34.48 19.10
CA VAL A 547 -3.56 -34.83 17.68
C VAL A 547 -3.65 -33.58 16.80
N ALA A 548 -4.52 -32.63 17.14
CA ALA A 548 -4.66 -31.38 16.40
C ALA A 548 -3.37 -30.54 16.47
N TYR A 549 -2.80 -30.34 17.65
CA TYR A 549 -1.51 -29.65 17.81
C TYR A 549 -0.35 -30.38 17.11
N ALA A 550 -0.29 -31.71 17.23
CA ALA A 550 0.74 -32.50 16.55
C ALA A 550 0.66 -32.37 15.02
N ARG A 551 -0.55 -32.23 14.48
CA ARG A 551 -0.76 -31.94 13.06
C ARG A 551 -0.24 -30.55 12.71
N VAL A 552 -0.64 -29.51 13.43
CA VAL A 552 -0.14 -28.13 13.16
C VAL A 552 1.39 -28.09 13.19
N LYS A 553 2.04 -28.70 14.19
CA LYS A 553 3.51 -28.73 14.28
C LYS A 553 4.19 -29.40 13.08
N LYS A 554 3.56 -30.39 12.45
CA LYS A 554 4.07 -31.02 11.22
C LYS A 554 3.85 -30.14 9.99
N GLU A 555 2.87 -29.25 10.04
CA GLU A 555 2.51 -28.38 8.93
C GLU A 555 3.32 -27.07 8.94
N VAL A 556 3.91 -26.65 10.06
CA VAL A 556 4.79 -25.46 10.06
C VAL A 556 6.10 -25.76 9.32
N LEU A 557 6.29 -25.15 8.14
CA LEU A 557 7.48 -25.32 7.30
C LEU A 557 8.60 -24.31 7.62
N LEU A 558 8.20 -23.07 7.90
CA LEU A 558 9.09 -21.95 8.15
C LEU A 558 8.67 -21.25 9.46
N PRO A 559 9.61 -20.60 10.18
CA PRO A 559 9.25 -19.74 11.30
C PRO A 559 8.29 -18.62 10.85
N GLY A 560 7.28 -18.36 11.66
CA GLY A 560 6.23 -17.38 11.39
C GLY A 560 5.22 -17.31 12.52
N ALA A 561 4.06 -16.70 12.26
CA ALA A 561 3.07 -16.44 13.30
C ALA A 561 2.54 -17.71 13.97
N VAL A 562 2.37 -18.80 13.22
CA VAL A 562 1.89 -20.07 13.79
C VAL A 562 2.95 -20.71 14.69
N SER A 563 4.24 -20.71 14.32
CA SER A 563 5.29 -21.22 15.23
C SER A 563 5.40 -20.39 16.49
N ILE A 564 5.34 -19.06 16.35
CA ILE A 564 5.38 -18.12 17.48
C ILE A 564 4.24 -18.42 18.45
N ALA A 565 3.00 -18.51 17.94
CA ALA A 565 1.85 -18.82 18.77
C ALA A 565 1.90 -20.21 19.43
N ILE A 566 2.49 -21.22 18.76
CA ILE A 566 2.69 -22.55 19.35
C ILE A 566 3.68 -22.51 20.53
N GLU A 567 4.71 -21.67 20.42
CA GLU A 567 5.77 -21.55 21.42
C GLU A 567 5.36 -20.71 22.62
N HIS A 568 4.71 -19.57 22.37
CA HIS A 568 4.48 -18.55 23.40
C HIS A 568 3.08 -18.56 23.99
N TRP A 569 2.04 -18.87 23.21
CA TRP A 569 0.67 -18.72 23.71
C TRP A 569 0.30 -19.79 24.72
N THR A 570 -0.31 -19.34 25.81
CA THR A 570 -0.89 -20.25 26.79
C THR A 570 -2.06 -21.00 26.15
N ARG A 571 -2.15 -22.30 26.43
CA ARG A 571 -3.29 -23.12 26.00
C ARG A 571 -4.55 -22.71 26.76
N PRO A 572 -5.70 -22.50 26.08
CA PRO A 572 -6.93 -22.11 26.74
C PRO A 572 -7.34 -23.13 27.82
N LYS A 573 -7.86 -22.64 28.94
CA LYS A 573 -8.45 -23.51 29.96
C LYS A 573 -9.92 -23.78 29.61
N PRO A 574 -10.47 -24.96 29.94
CA PRO A 574 -11.89 -25.21 29.78
C PRO A 574 -12.70 -24.17 30.56
N SER A 575 -13.56 -23.43 29.88
CA SER A 575 -14.46 -22.48 30.51
C SER A 575 -15.85 -22.63 29.92
N GLY A 576 -16.88 -22.68 30.77
CA GLY A 576 -18.28 -22.66 30.33
C GLY A 576 -18.74 -21.28 29.84
N ALA A 577 -17.87 -20.27 29.94
CA ALA A 577 -18.12 -18.93 29.44
C ALA A 577 -18.13 -18.96 27.91
N VAL A 578 -19.20 -18.45 27.32
CA VAL A 578 -19.29 -18.27 25.87
C VAL A 578 -18.62 -16.94 25.52
N ALA A 579 -18.05 -16.86 24.32
CA ALA A 579 -17.66 -15.60 23.70
C ALA A 579 -18.71 -14.49 23.96
N GLY A 580 -18.34 -13.46 24.75
CA GLY A 580 -19.23 -12.38 25.20
C GLY A 580 -19.49 -12.30 26.72
N ASP A 581 -19.03 -13.26 27.52
CA ASP A 581 -19.21 -13.29 28.99
C ASP A 581 -18.19 -12.46 29.79
N THR A 582 -17.56 -11.44 29.19
CA THR A 582 -16.84 -10.44 30.00
C THR A 582 -17.88 -9.52 30.64
N LEU A 583 -18.10 -9.69 31.95
CA LEU A 583 -18.76 -8.69 32.79
C LEU A 583 -18.15 -7.30 32.54
N PRO A 584 -18.96 -6.23 32.57
CA PRO A 584 -18.58 -4.88 32.15
C PRO A 584 -17.37 -4.29 32.88
#